data_AF-A0A6N0ZG11-F1
#
_entry.id   AF-A0A6N0ZG11-F1
#
_cell.length_a   1.000
_cell.length_b   1.000
_cell.length_c   1.000
_cell.angle_alpha   90.00
_cell.angle_beta   90.00
_cell.angle_gamma   90.00
#
_symmetry.space_group_name_H-M   'P 1'
#
loop_
_entity.id
_entity.type
_entity.pdbx_description
1 polymer ?
#
loop_
_entity_poly.entity_id
_entity_poly.type
_entity_poly.pdbx_seq_one_letter_code
_entity_poly.pdbx_strand_id
1 'polypeptide(L)'
;MDHLLKDSTTLELYAWLDDDAELPGWDILVGNPFGRSLPEDQFTTVQNYFAEYHLEYFRQRLYRQFPSRLHALLLFATRIDAETFRHKHPARVFGKALVRARSRGAYLCSFHDASWLDYLRLPHSLSLSALDEIANHYWRGALVEEVGLTFLNERWREPPVIEALFQGTLEAATGNTESGWLPGFA
;
A
#
# COMPACT_ATOMS: atom_id res chain seq x y z
N MET A 1 -1.53 11.74 15.86
CA MET A 1 -1.24 12.38 14.57
C MET A 1 -2.35 11.94 13.64
N ASP A 2 -2.97 12.85 12.91
CA ASP A 2 -4.01 12.46 11.95
C ASP A 2 -3.29 11.77 10.76
N HIS A 3 -3.62 10.52 10.47
CA HIS A 3 -3.05 9.76 9.33
C HIS A 3 -3.80 10.03 8.03
N LEU A 4 -4.62 11.08 8.00
CA LEU A 4 -5.22 11.70 6.83
C LEU A 4 -4.55 13.04 6.54
N LEU A 5 -4.09 13.22 5.31
CA LEU A 5 -3.60 14.48 4.79
C LEU A 5 -4.52 14.98 3.67
N LYS A 6 -4.92 16.24 3.77
CA LYS A 6 -5.60 16.98 2.70
C LYS A 6 -4.88 18.31 2.53
N ASP A 7 -3.96 18.36 1.58
CA ASP A 7 -3.02 19.47 1.44
C ASP A 7 -2.56 19.61 -0.03
N SER A 8 -1.64 20.53 -0.27
CA SER A 8 -0.96 20.81 -1.53
C SER A 8 0.56 20.96 -1.37
N THR A 9 1.08 20.79 -0.14
CA THR A 9 2.51 20.75 0.12
C THR A 9 3.16 19.54 -0.56
N THR A 10 4.42 19.65 -0.98
CA THR A 10 5.08 18.54 -1.66
C THR A 10 5.26 17.36 -0.70
N LEU A 11 4.66 16.22 -1.06
CA LEU A 11 4.77 14.95 -0.37
C LEU A 11 5.61 14.01 -1.24
N GLU A 12 6.63 13.39 -0.64
CA GLU A 12 7.42 12.35 -1.30
C GLU A 12 6.89 10.98 -0.91
N LEU A 13 6.66 10.11 -1.90
CA LEU A 13 6.18 8.74 -1.76
C LEU A 13 7.03 7.80 -2.62
N TYR A 14 6.87 6.48 -2.45
CA TYR A 14 7.68 5.49 -3.17
C TYR A 14 6.81 4.41 -3.81
N ALA A 15 7.17 3.95 -5.00
CA ALA A 15 6.48 2.85 -5.68
C ALA A 15 7.49 1.93 -6.39
N TRP A 16 7.16 0.65 -6.46
CA TRP A 16 7.86 -0.32 -7.30
C TRP A 16 7.21 -0.32 -8.69
N LEU A 17 7.95 0.09 -9.72
CA LEU A 17 7.49 0.18 -11.11
C LEU A 17 8.30 -0.74 -12.01
N ASP A 18 7.68 -1.25 -13.08
CA ASP A 18 8.41 -1.94 -14.15
C ASP A 18 9.32 -0.93 -14.89
N ASP A 19 10.42 -1.38 -15.52
CA ASP A 19 11.49 -0.51 -16.05
C ASP A 19 11.00 0.57 -17.06
N ASP A 20 9.89 0.34 -17.76
CA ASP A 20 9.27 1.27 -18.71
C ASP A 20 7.92 1.84 -18.21
N ALA A 21 7.53 1.57 -16.96
CA ALA A 21 6.27 2.03 -16.42
C ALA A 21 6.36 3.47 -15.90
N GLU A 22 5.49 4.34 -16.43
CA GLU A 22 5.27 5.65 -15.83
C GLU A 22 4.57 5.50 -14.48
N LEU A 23 4.71 6.53 -13.62
CA LEU A 23 3.92 6.58 -12.40
C LEU A 23 2.43 6.53 -12.78
N PRO A 24 1.64 5.67 -12.12
CA PRO A 24 0.23 5.55 -12.43
C PRO A 24 -0.43 6.91 -12.19
N GLY A 25 -1.10 7.44 -13.21
CA GLY A 25 -2.00 8.57 -13.04
C GLY A 25 -3.17 8.16 -12.15
N TRP A 26 -3.65 9.08 -11.32
CA TRP A 26 -4.91 8.85 -10.62
C TRP A 26 -6.07 9.04 -11.60
N ASP A 27 -6.64 7.92 -12.06
CA ASP A 27 -7.89 7.90 -12.82
C ASP A 27 -8.84 6.87 -12.19
N ILE A 28 -10.06 7.32 -11.88
CA ILE A 28 -11.13 6.51 -11.27
C ILE A 28 -11.47 5.31 -12.16
N LEU A 29 -11.23 5.41 -13.47
CA LEU A 29 -11.49 4.33 -14.44
C LEU A 29 -10.34 3.32 -14.57
N VAL A 30 -9.15 3.63 -14.07
CA VAL A 30 -7.93 2.80 -14.18
C VAL A 30 -7.56 2.14 -12.84
N GLY A 31 -8.02 2.69 -11.72
CA GLY A 31 -7.62 2.28 -10.37
C GLY A 31 -8.13 0.93 -9.86
N ASN A 32 -8.95 0.18 -10.61
CA ASN A 32 -9.50 -1.09 -10.13
C ASN A 32 -8.39 -2.18 -10.08
N PRO A 33 -8.01 -2.68 -8.89
CA PRO A 33 -6.99 -3.73 -8.76
C PRO A 33 -7.42 -5.07 -9.39
N PHE A 34 -8.69 -5.23 -9.76
CA PHE A 34 -9.25 -6.41 -10.43
C PHE A 34 -9.46 -6.24 -11.94
N GLY A 35 -9.03 -5.11 -12.53
CA GLY A 35 -9.18 -4.84 -13.97
C GLY A 35 -8.26 -5.65 -14.88
N ARG A 36 -7.29 -6.39 -14.34
CA ARG A 36 -6.39 -7.29 -15.07
C ARG A 36 -6.83 -8.74 -14.90
N SER A 37 -6.52 -9.58 -15.90
CA SER A 37 -6.83 -11.01 -15.89
C SER A 37 -6.39 -11.65 -14.56
N LEU A 38 -7.32 -12.34 -13.90
CA LEU A 38 -7.08 -13.00 -12.63
C LEU A 38 -5.91 -13.99 -12.78
N PRO A 39 -4.95 -14.03 -11.83
CA PRO A 39 -3.94 -15.09 -11.79
C PRO A 39 -4.57 -16.48 -11.77
N GLU A 40 -3.84 -17.50 -12.24
CA GLU A 40 -4.29 -18.90 -12.20
C GLU A 40 -4.65 -19.39 -10.78
N ASP A 41 -4.10 -18.74 -9.75
CA ASP A 41 -4.48 -18.97 -8.35
C ASP A 41 -5.78 -18.23 -7.97
N GLN A 42 -6.90 -18.89 -8.27
CA GLN A 42 -8.25 -18.42 -7.96
C GLN A 42 -8.48 -18.19 -6.46
N PHE A 43 -7.82 -18.96 -5.59
CA PHE A 43 -8.05 -18.88 -4.16
C PHE A 43 -7.48 -17.58 -3.58
N THR A 44 -6.21 -17.28 -3.88
CA THR A 44 -5.55 -16.03 -3.48
C THR A 44 -6.30 -14.81 -4.04
N THR A 45 -6.84 -14.93 -5.25
CA THR A 45 -7.64 -13.89 -5.89
C THR A 45 -8.94 -13.60 -5.13
N VAL A 46 -9.68 -14.64 -4.73
CA VAL A 46 -10.93 -14.50 -3.96
C VAL A 46 -10.66 -13.93 -2.57
N GLN A 47 -9.61 -14.38 -1.89
CA GLN A 47 -9.22 -13.84 -0.58
C GLN A 47 -8.87 -12.34 -0.67
N ASN A 48 -8.12 -11.93 -1.70
CA ASN A 48 -7.81 -10.53 -1.95
C ASN A 48 -9.07 -9.70 -2.22
N TYR A 49 -9.97 -10.22 -3.05
CA TYR A 49 -11.25 -9.57 -3.34
C TYR A 49 -12.08 -9.37 -2.07
N PHE A 50 -12.19 -10.40 -1.24
CA PHE A 50 -12.93 -10.34 0.02
C PHE A 50 -12.33 -9.33 1.00
N ALA A 51 -11.01 -9.33 1.18
CA ALA A 51 -10.32 -8.39 2.06
C ALA A 51 -10.54 -6.93 1.62
N GLU A 52 -10.33 -6.63 0.34
CA GLU A 52 -10.51 -5.27 -0.20
C GLU A 52 -11.96 -4.81 -0.13
N TYR A 53 -12.92 -5.69 -0.45
CA TYR A 53 -14.34 -5.38 -0.36
C TYR A 53 -14.80 -5.09 1.06
N HIS A 54 -14.36 -5.90 2.04
CA HIS A 54 -14.73 -5.69 3.45
C HIS A 54 -14.18 -4.37 3.99
N LEU A 55 -12.91 -4.05 3.67
CA LEU A 55 -12.31 -2.76 4.01
C LEU A 55 -13.07 -1.60 3.40
N GLU A 56 -13.43 -1.67 2.11
CA GLU A 56 -14.19 -0.62 1.44
C GLU A 56 -15.60 -0.45 2.03
N TYR A 57 -16.29 -1.55 2.33
CA TYR A 57 -17.60 -1.52 2.97
C TYR A 57 -17.57 -0.79 4.32
N PHE A 58 -16.54 -1.04 5.15
CA PHE A 58 -16.33 -0.33 6.41
C PHE A 58 -16.02 1.15 6.19
N ARG A 59 -15.14 1.47 5.23
CA ARG A 59 -14.76 2.84 4.89
C ARG A 59 -15.97 3.68 4.52
N GLN A 60 -16.83 3.18 3.64
CA GLN A 60 -18.03 3.89 3.19
C GLN A 60 -19.00 4.21 4.31
N ARG A 61 -19.03 3.39 5.38
CA ARG A 61 -19.95 3.59 6.50
C ARG A 61 -19.38 4.50 7.57
N LEU A 62 -18.12 4.31 7.94
CA LEU A 62 -17.54 4.88 9.15
C LEU A 62 -16.37 5.84 8.89
N TYR A 63 -15.72 5.73 7.72
CA TYR A 63 -14.47 6.44 7.44
C TYR A 63 -14.45 7.08 6.04
N ARG A 64 -15.54 7.74 5.67
CA ARG A 64 -15.78 8.31 4.33
C ARG A 64 -14.74 9.35 3.90
N GLN A 65 -14.07 9.97 4.87
CA GLN A 65 -13.02 10.96 4.65
C GLN A 65 -11.73 10.36 4.08
N PHE A 66 -11.47 9.06 4.28
CA PHE A 66 -10.30 8.42 3.71
C PHE A 66 -10.51 8.09 2.23
N PRO A 67 -9.46 8.19 1.41
CA PRO A 67 -9.49 7.71 0.03
C PRO A 67 -9.80 6.21 -0.02
N SER A 68 -10.53 5.80 -1.06
CA SER A 68 -10.85 4.39 -1.29
C SER A 68 -9.62 3.64 -1.80
N ARG A 69 -9.28 2.51 -1.18
CA ARG A 69 -8.22 1.62 -1.67
C ARG A 69 -8.46 1.12 -3.09
N LEU A 70 -9.72 1.00 -3.49
CA LEU A 70 -10.11 0.52 -4.83
C LEU A 70 -9.88 1.55 -5.93
N HIS A 71 -9.59 2.81 -5.59
CA HIS A 71 -9.45 3.90 -6.55
C HIS A 71 -8.22 4.78 -6.31
N ALA A 72 -7.61 4.69 -5.13
CA ALA A 72 -6.40 5.41 -4.79
C ALA A 72 -5.17 4.72 -5.39
N LEU A 73 -4.14 5.51 -5.64
CA LEU A 73 -2.81 4.97 -5.91
C LEU A 73 -2.25 4.41 -4.61
N LEU A 74 -1.78 3.16 -4.65
CA LEU A 74 -1.09 2.52 -3.53
C LEU A 74 0.41 2.76 -3.65
N LEU A 75 0.96 3.57 -2.75
CA LEU A 75 2.39 3.85 -2.65
C LEU A 75 2.90 3.50 -1.25
N PHE A 76 4.19 3.67 -1.01
CA PHE A 76 4.81 3.56 0.31
C PHE A 76 5.14 4.93 0.86
N ALA A 77 4.94 5.12 2.15
CA ALA A 77 5.22 6.38 2.84
C ALA A 77 6.71 6.73 2.80
N THR A 78 7.58 5.73 2.97
CA THR A 78 9.03 5.91 2.93
C THR A 78 9.73 4.86 2.08
N ARG A 79 11.01 5.12 1.78
CA ARG A 79 11.90 4.12 1.17
C ARG A 79 12.03 2.86 2.04
N ILE A 80 12.05 3.03 3.37
CA ILE A 80 12.18 1.92 4.31
C ILE A 80 10.95 1.02 4.20
N ASP A 81 9.75 1.60 4.16
CA ASP A 81 8.50 0.84 3.98
C ASP A 81 8.53 0.03 2.67
N ALA A 82 8.98 0.65 1.57
CA ALA A 82 9.06 -0.02 0.27
C ALA A 82 10.06 -1.18 0.25
N GLU A 83 11.22 -1.05 0.90
CA GLU A 83 12.22 -2.12 1.01
C GLU A 83 11.77 -3.23 1.97
N THR A 84 11.12 -2.87 3.09
CA THR A 84 10.50 -3.86 4.00
C THR A 84 9.43 -4.66 3.25
N PHE A 85 8.58 -4.00 2.47
CA PHE A 85 7.61 -4.67 1.62
C PHE A 85 8.27 -5.64 0.63
N ARG A 86 9.37 -5.22 -0.02
CA ARG A 86 10.14 -6.07 -0.92
C ARG A 86 10.69 -7.31 -0.22
N HIS A 87 11.18 -7.17 1.01
CA HIS A 87 11.67 -8.30 1.79
C HIS A 87 10.56 -9.30 2.11
N LYS A 88 9.37 -8.82 2.51
CA LYS A 88 8.19 -9.65 2.81
C LYS A 88 7.60 -10.30 1.55
N HIS A 89 7.60 -9.57 0.43
CA HIS A 89 6.89 -9.92 -0.79
C HIS A 89 7.78 -9.87 -2.04
N PRO A 90 8.88 -10.62 -2.11
CA PRO A 90 9.88 -10.48 -3.17
C PRO A 90 9.31 -10.74 -4.57
N ALA A 91 8.35 -11.67 -4.70
CA ALA A 91 7.70 -11.97 -5.96
C ALA A 91 6.84 -10.82 -6.52
N ARG A 92 6.28 -9.94 -5.66
CA ARG A 92 5.41 -8.83 -6.08
C ARG A 92 6.18 -7.65 -6.69
N VAL A 93 7.48 -7.59 -6.43
CA VAL A 93 8.39 -6.52 -6.85
C VAL A 93 9.56 -7.03 -7.69
N PHE A 94 9.56 -8.31 -8.04
CA PHE A 94 10.60 -8.91 -8.87
C PHE A 94 10.66 -8.20 -10.23
N GLY A 95 11.86 -7.78 -10.64
CA GLY A 95 12.09 -7.06 -11.89
C GLY A 95 11.62 -5.60 -11.89
N LYS A 96 11.21 -5.05 -10.74
CA LYS A 96 10.78 -3.64 -10.61
C LYS A 96 11.87 -2.76 -10.03
N ALA A 97 11.91 -1.51 -10.48
CA ALA A 97 12.73 -0.45 -9.93
C ALA A 97 11.96 0.34 -8.86
N LEU A 98 12.67 0.74 -7.80
CA LEU A 98 12.09 1.63 -6.78
C LEU A 98 12.13 3.07 -7.27
N VAL A 99 10.97 3.66 -7.48
CA VAL A 99 10.82 5.04 -7.94
C VAL A 99 10.31 5.91 -6.81
N ARG A 100 10.92 7.09 -6.67
CA ARG A 100 10.44 8.16 -5.79
C ARG A 100 9.46 9.04 -6.55
N ALA A 101 8.27 9.21 -6.01
CA ALA A 101 7.21 10.05 -6.55
C ALA A 101 7.04 11.31 -5.69
N ARG A 102 6.71 12.43 -6.33
CA ARG A 102 6.40 13.71 -5.66
C ARG A 102 4.98 14.14 -5.99
N SER A 103 4.22 14.56 -4.97
CA SER A 103 2.92 15.16 -5.20
C SER A 103 3.05 16.52 -5.89
N ARG A 104 2.10 16.81 -6.78
CA ARG A 104 1.95 18.11 -7.43
C ARG A 104 0.52 18.61 -7.29
N GLY A 105 0.37 19.78 -6.69
CA GLY A 105 -0.94 20.39 -6.46
C GLY A 105 -1.71 19.73 -5.31
N ALA A 106 -3.02 19.96 -5.27
CA ALA A 106 -3.87 19.45 -4.20
C ALA A 106 -3.99 17.92 -4.24
N TYR A 107 -3.91 17.30 -3.06
CA TYR A 107 -4.05 15.86 -2.90
C TYR A 107 -4.84 15.48 -1.64
N LEU A 108 -5.32 14.24 -1.63
CA LEU A 108 -5.81 13.54 -0.47
C LEU A 108 -4.95 12.29 -0.28
N CYS A 109 -4.37 12.10 0.89
CA CYS A 109 -3.50 10.98 1.19
C CYS A 109 -3.82 10.40 2.56
N SER A 110 -3.85 9.08 2.70
CA SER A 110 -3.93 8.45 4.02
C SER A 110 -2.94 7.31 4.20
N PHE A 111 -2.46 7.12 5.43
CA PHE A 111 -1.42 6.16 5.75
C PHE A 111 -1.96 5.01 6.58
N HIS A 112 -1.62 3.78 6.18
CA HIS A 112 -2.10 2.56 6.83
C HIS A 112 -1.01 1.49 6.85
N ASP A 113 -1.08 0.56 7.80
CA ASP A 113 -0.19 -0.58 7.84
C ASP A 113 -0.68 -1.68 6.88
N ALA A 114 0.06 -1.88 5.78
CA ALA A 114 -0.24 -2.90 4.78
C ALA A 114 -0.17 -4.33 5.34
N SER A 115 0.47 -4.52 6.50
CA SER A 115 0.52 -5.83 7.16
C SER A 115 -0.86 -6.33 7.57
N TRP A 116 -1.87 -5.45 7.74
CA TRP A 116 -3.25 -5.92 7.95
C TRP A 116 -3.75 -6.81 6.82
N LEU A 117 -3.36 -6.52 5.57
CA LEU A 117 -3.72 -7.34 4.42
C LEU A 117 -2.97 -8.67 4.42
N ASP A 118 -1.72 -8.68 4.88
CA ASP A 118 -0.95 -9.91 5.02
C ASP A 118 -1.61 -10.83 6.05
N TYR A 119 -2.12 -10.27 7.15
CA TYR A 119 -2.89 -11.03 8.14
C TYR A 119 -4.17 -11.62 7.55
N LEU A 120 -4.93 -10.82 6.80
CA LEU A 120 -6.19 -11.23 6.17
C LEU A 120 -5.98 -12.34 5.12
N ARG A 121 -4.77 -12.47 4.58
CA ARG A 121 -4.38 -13.50 3.60
C ARG A 121 -3.87 -14.80 4.24
N LEU A 122 -3.62 -14.81 5.56
CA LEU A 122 -3.19 -16.04 6.22
C LEU A 122 -4.27 -17.12 6.10
N PRO A 123 -3.89 -18.41 6.07
CA PRO A 123 -4.84 -19.52 5.93
C PRO A 123 -5.54 -19.81 7.27
N HIS A 124 -6.32 -18.84 7.76
CA HIS A 124 -7.20 -18.98 8.92
C HIS A 124 -8.64 -18.64 8.54
N SER A 125 -9.58 -18.98 9.43
CA SER A 125 -10.98 -18.60 9.31
C SER A 125 -11.28 -17.47 10.28
N LEU A 126 -11.64 -16.29 9.77
CA LEU A 126 -12.08 -15.16 10.57
C LEU A 126 -13.60 -15.12 10.67
N SER A 127 -14.12 -14.79 11.85
CA SER A 127 -15.52 -14.40 12.00
C SER A 127 -15.75 -13.02 11.39
N LEU A 128 -17.01 -12.70 11.07
CA LEU A 128 -17.38 -11.34 10.63
C LEU A 128 -17.01 -10.28 11.68
N SER A 129 -17.15 -10.59 12.98
CA SER A 129 -16.75 -9.66 14.04
C SER A 129 -15.25 -9.39 14.04
N ALA A 130 -14.42 -10.41 13.82
CA ALA A 130 -12.97 -10.23 13.73
C ALA A 130 -12.58 -9.41 12.50
N LEU A 131 -13.26 -9.61 11.37
CA LEU A 131 -13.07 -8.80 10.17
C LEU A 131 -13.45 -7.33 10.39
N ASP A 132 -14.53 -7.08 11.11
CA ASP A 132 -14.98 -5.74 11.49
C ASP A 132 -13.97 -5.04 12.40
N GLU A 133 -13.41 -5.76 13.38
CA GLU A 133 -12.35 -5.28 14.26
C GLU A 133 -11.07 -4.93 13.46
N ILE A 134 -10.64 -5.84 12.58
CA ILE A 134 -9.48 -5.62 11.71
C ILE A 134 -9.69 -4.39 10.81
N ALA A 135 -10.85 -4.27 10.16
CA ALA A 135 -11.16 -3.13 9.31
C ALA A 135 -11.16 -1.82 10.10
N ASN A 136 -11.69 -1.84 11.32
CA ASN A 136 -11.67 -0.70 12.22
C ASN A 136 -10.24 -0.32 12.63
N HIS A 137 -9.37 -1.28 12.95
CA HIS A 137 -7.96 -1.03 13.25
C HIS A 137 -7.20 -0.43 12.05
N TYR A 138 -7.36 -1.03 10.87
CA TYR A 138 -6.76 -0.56 9.63
C TYR A 138 -7.14 0.91 9.35
N TRP A 139 -8.43 1.24 9.37
CA TRP A 139 -8.88 2.61 9.07
C TRP A 139 -8.54 3.62 10.16
N ARG A 140 -8.35 3.20 11.41
CA ARG A 140 -7.85 4.07 12.49
C ARG A 140 -6.34 4.29 12.46
N GLY A 141 -5.63 3.66 11.52
CA GLY A 141 -4.18 3.79 11.40
C GLY A 141 -3.41 3.04 12.50
N ALA A 142 -4.02 2.03 13.13
CA ALA A 142 -3.33 1.20 14.11
C ALA A 142 -2.32 0.29 13.42
N LEU A 143 -1.17 0.05 14.05
CA LEU A 143 -0.19 -0.91 13.56
C LEU A 143 -0.60 -2.33 13.98
N VAL A 144 -0.32 -3.32 13.14
CA VAL A 144 -0.57 -4.73 13.47
C VAL A 144 0.12 -5.13 14.76
N GLU A 145 1.37 -4.72 14.94
CA GLU A 145 2.19 -5.11 16.09
C GLU A 145 1.65 -4.60 17.44
N GLU A 146 0.93 -3.47 17.41
CA GLU A 146 0.30 -2.83 18.57
C GLU A 146 -0.94 -3.60 19.04
N VAL A 147 -1.70 -4.18 18.12
CA VAL A 147 -2.94 -4.91 18.44
C VAL A 147 -2.66 -6.29 19.01
N GLY A 148 -1.53 -6.91 18.65
CA GLY A 148 -1.10 -8.18 19.23
C GLY A 148 -1.90 -9.39 18.76
N LEU A 149 -2.19 -9.45 17.46
CA LEU A 149 -2.87 -10.57 16.82
C LEU A 149 -2.12 -11.89 17.02
N THR A 150 -2.85 -13.00 16.91
CA THR A 150 -2.28 -14.35 16.93
C THR A 150 -2.60 -15.10 15.65
N PHE A 151 -1.72 -16.03 15.29
CA PHE A 151 -1.92 -17.01 14.23
C PHE A 151 -1.29 -18.34 14.68
N LEU A 152 -2.03 -19.45 14.56
CA LEU A 152 -1.62 -20.77 15.06
C LEU A 152 -1.17 -20.76 16.55
N ASN A 153 -1.87 -19.97 17.38
CA ASN A 153 -1.57 -19.76 18.82
C ASN A 153 -0.24 -19.06 19.12
N GLU A 154 0.47 -18.56 18.10
CA GLU A 154 1.64 -17.72 18.27
C GLU A 154 1.30 -16.26 18.02
N ARG A 155 2.00 -15.34 18.70
CA ARG A 155 1.83 -13.91 18.45
C ARG A 155 2.35 -13.62 17.04
N TRP A 156 1.49 -13.08 16.20
CA TRP A 156 1.87 -12.68 14.86
C TRP A 156 2.64 -11.37 14.94
N ARG A 157 3.89 -11.38 14.48
CA ARG A 157 4.83 -10.25 14.57
C ARG A 157 5.47 -10.04 13.21
N GLU A 158 4.91 -9.12 12.46
CA GLU A 158 5.50 -8.65 11.22
C GLU A 158 5.91 -7.19 11.40
N PRO A 159 7.05 -6.76 10.84
CA PRO A 159 7.39 -5.34 10.81
C PRO A 159 6.31 -4.58 10.02
N PRO A 160 5.85 -3.43 10.52
CA PRO A 160 4.84 -2.64 9.84
C PRO A 160 5.38 -2.17 8.48
N VAL A 161 4.47 -2.05 7.52
CA VAL A 161 4.77 -1.47 6.20
C VAL A 161 3.74 -0.38 5.97
N ILE A 162 4.18 0.88 6.03
CA ILE A 162 3.25 1.99 5.87
C ILE A 162 3.00 2.26 4.39
N GLU A 163 1.80 1.90 3.94
CA GLU A 163 1.29 2.25 2.62
C GLU A 163 0.57 3.61 2.67
N ALA A 164 0.62 4.32 1.55
CA ALA A 164 -0.04 5.57 1.30
C ALA A 164 -1.14 5.36 0.25
N LEU A 165 -2.39 5.60 0.63
CA LEU A 165 -3.52 5.69 -0.29
C LEU A 165 -3.57 7.13 -0.82
N PHE A 166 -3.17 7.35 -2.06
CA PHE A 166 -3.01 8.69 -2.62
C PHE A 166 -4.03 8.98 -3.73
N GLN A 167 -4.66 10.15 -3.66
CA GLN A 167 -5.50 10.73 -4.72
C GLN A 167 -4.97 12.13 -5.07
N GLY A 168 -4.58 12.32 -6.32
CA GLY A 168 -3.97 13.57 -6.79
C GLY A 168 -3.02 13.31 -7.94
N THR A 169 -2.14 14.28 -8.23
CA THR A 169 -1.12 14.13 -9.27
C THR A 169 0.24 13.81 -8.67
N LEU A 170 0.93 12.84 -9.27
CA LEU A 170 2.30 12.48 -8.94
C LEU A 170 3.22 12.75 -10.14
N GLU A 171 4.46 13.10 -9.84
CA GLU A 171 5.55 13.19 -10.81
C GLU A 171 6.72 12.34 -10.32
N ALA A 172 7.44 11.72 -11.26
CA ALA A 172 8.65 10.99 -10.92
C ALA A 172 9.69 12.01 -10.47
N ALA A 173 10.22 11.83 -9.27
CA ALA A 173 11.35 12.63 -8.83
C ALA A 173 12.56 12.19 -9.65
N THR A 174 12.86 12.92 -10.73
CA THR A 174 14.10 12.79 -11.50
C THR A 174 15.27 13.18 -10.61
N GLY A 175 15.68 12.26 -9.74
CA GLY A 175 16.97 12.29 -9.11
C GLY A 175 17.89 11.50 -10.00
N ASN A 176 18.66 12.19 -10.85
CA ASN A 176 19.88 11.61 -11.38
C ASN A 176 20.65 11.06 -10.17
N THR A 177 20.68 9.73 -10.03
CA THR A 177 21.85 9.14 -9.42
C THR A 177 22.89 9.25 -10.52
N GLU A 178 23.51 10.43 -10.66
CA GLU A 178 24.86 10.45 -11.19
C GLU A 178 25.63 9.57 -10.22
N SER A 179 25.79 8.31 -10.58
CA SER A 179 26.91 7.51 -10.12
C SER A 179 28.12 8.35 -10.46
N GLY A 180 28.60 9.09 -9.46
CA GLY A 180 29.84 9.84 -9.58
C GLY A 180 30.88 8.85 -10.07
N TRP A 181 31.25 8.98 -11.34
CA TRP A 181 32.40 8.31 -11.90
C TRP A 181 33.56 8.70 -11.00
N LEU A 182 34.04 7.77 -10.19
CA LEU A 182 35.31 7.96 -9.50
C LEU A 182 36.38 7.99 -10.60
N PRO A 183 37.08 9.12 -10.83
CA PRO A 183 38.17 9.14 -11.78
C PRO A 183 39.35 8.44 -11.11
N GLY A 184 39.72 7.24 -11.57
CA GLY A 184 40.87 6.57 -10.94
C GLY A 184 41.23 5.14 -11.30
N PHE A 185 40.67 4.51 -12.33
CA PHE A 185 41.22 3.26 -12.85
C PHE A 185 41.62 3.44 -14.31
N ALA A 186 42.92 3.66 -14.50
CA ALA A 186 43.63 3.52 -15.76
C ALA A 186 44.25 2.11 -15.83
#